data_AF-A0A454VZL8-F1
#
_entry.id   AF-A0A454VZL8-F1
#
_cell.length_a   1.000
_cell.length_b   1.000
_cell.length_c   1.000
_cell.angle_alpha   90.00
_cell.angle_beta   90.00
_cell.angle_gamma   90.00
#
_symmetry.space_group_name_H-M   'P 1'
#
loop_
_entity.id
_entity.type
_entity.pdbx_description
1 polymer ?
#
loop_
_entity_poly.entity_id
_entity_poly.type
_entity_poly.pdbx_seq_one_letter_code
_entity_poly.pdbx_strand_id
1 'polypeptide(L)'
;EILGDRAGAFRDAVTAAAEHGPTEPHWYLAVIGADPAARGRGHGSALLRSGLAKADAAGLPVHLESSKPDNLPVYEHFGFVVRDEFSLPGGGPVLWAMRREPRAPKSA
;
A
#
# COMPACT_ATOMS: atom_id res chain seq x y z
N GLU A 1 2.52 -11.88 22.64
CA GLU A 1 1.61 -11.50 21.53
C GLU A 1 2.12 -10.17 20.95
N ILE A 2 2.24 -10.04 19.63
CA ILE A 2 2.89 -8.87 18.99
C ILE A 2 2.14 -7.55 19.24
N LEU A 3 0.82 -7.60 19.42
CA LEU A 3 -0.04 -6.42 19.49
C LEU A 3 -0.49 -6.04 20.91
N GLY A 4 -0.44 -6.97 21.88
CA GLY A 4 -0.85 -6.73 23.27
C GLY A 4 -2.21 -6.02 23.38
N ASP A 5 -2.31 -5.03 24.26
CA ASP A 5 -3.54 -4.25 24.49
C ASP A 5 -4.06 -3.48 23.25
N ARG A 6 -3.24 -3.37 22.19
CA ARG A 6 -3.62 -2.72 20.93
C ARG A 6 -4.27 -3.67 19.93
N ALA A 7 -4.38 -4.96 20.25
CA ALA A 7 -4.96 -5.95 19.34
C ALA A 7 -6.39 -5.61 18.89
N GLY A 8 -7.23 -5.09 19.79
CA GLY A 8 -8.59 -4.63 19.46
C GLY A 8 -8.59 -3.47 18.47
N ALA A 9 -7.89 -2.39 18.81
CA ALA A 9 -7.77 -1.21 17.94
C ALA A 9 -7.16 -1.54 16.56
N PHE A 10 -6.17 -2.44 16.52
CA PHE A 10 -5.59 -2.90 15.25
C PHE A 10 -6.62 -3.65 14.41
N ARG A 11 -7.42 -4.54 15.02
CA ARG A 11 -8.47 -5.28 14.31
C ARG A 11 -9.52 -4.33 13.74
N ASP A 12 -9.98 -3.37 14.53
CA ASP A 12 -10.97 -2.39 14.11
C ASP A 12 -10.43 -1.53 12.95
N ALA A 13 -9.17 -1.10 13.03
CA ALA A 13 -8.52 -0.35 11.97
C ALA A 13 -8.38 -1.16 10.67
N VAL A 14 -7.96 -2.43 10.74
CA VAL A 14 -7.85 -3.30 9.56
C VAL A 14 -9.21 -3.60 8.95
N THR A 15 -10.24 -3.81 9.78
CA THR A 15 -11.60 -4.05 9.31
C THR A 15 -12.14 -2.83 8.58
N ALA A 16 -12.00 -1.64 9.18
CA ALA A 16 -12.41 -0.39 8.55
C ALA A 16 -11.65 -0.13 7.24
N ALA A 17 -10.32 -0.32 7.21
CA ALA A 17 -9.54 -0.15 5.98
C ALA A 17 -10.00 -1.11 4.86
N ALA A 18 -10.36 -2.34 5.19
CA ALA A 18 -10.83 -3.33 4.22
C ALA A 18 -12.17 -2.95 3.55
N GLU A 19 -13.02 -2.17 4.21
CA GLU A 19 -14.28 -1.66 3.63
C GLU A 19 -14.05 -0.70 2.46
N HIS A 20 -12.88 -0.05 2.44
CA HIS A 20 -12.44 0.86 1.37
C HIS A 20 -11.52 0.19 0.34
N GLY A 21 -11.26 -1.12 0.49
CA GLY A 21 -10.45 -1.91 -0.42
C GLY A 21 -11.23 -2.40 -1.65
N PRO A 22 -10.54 -2.69 -2.76
CA PRO A 22 -11.15 -3.31 -3.93
C PRO A 22 -11.65 -4.73 -3.63
N THR A 23 -12.75 -5.11 -4.28
CA THR A 23 -13.32 -6.47 -4.16
C THR A 23 -12.88 -7.39 -5.29
N GLU A 24 -12.39 -6.82 -6.40
CA GLU A 24 -11.81 -7.56 -7.51
C GLU A 24 -10.43 -8.15 -7.16
N PRO A 25 -9.97 -9.19 -7.88
CA PRO A 25 -8.64 -9.75 -7.68
C PRO A 25 -7.54 -8.70 -7.85
N HIS A 26 -6.64 -8.61 -6.86
CA HIS A 26 -5.55 -7.65 -6.83
C HIS A 26 -4.38 -8.17 -5.98
N TRP A 27 -3.21 -7.56 -6.16
CA TRP A 27 -2.11 -7.67 -5.21
C TRP A 27 -2.26 -6.61 -4.13
N TYR A 28 -1.99 -6.98 -2.88
CA TYR A 28 -2.00 -6.05 -1.76
C TYR A 28 -0.56 -5.77 -1.27
N LEU A 29 -0.14 -4.51 -1.31
CA LEU A 29 1.10 -4.08 -0.65
C LEU A 29 0.81 -3.87 0.84
N ALA A 30 0.85 -4.95 1.61
CA ALA A 30 0.51 -4.92 3.03
C ALA A 30 1.46 -4.07 3.87
N VAL A 31 2.78 -4.26 3.71
CA VAL A 31 3.79 -3.54 4.49
C VAL A 31 5.05 -3.34 3.67
N ILE A 32 5.62 -2.13 3.73
CA ILE A 32 6.99 -1.86 3.34
C ILE A 32 7.68 -0.98 4.37
N GLY A 33 8.87 -1.39 4.78
CA GLY A 33 9.66 -0.69 5.78
C GLY A 33 11.14 -0.88 5.51
N ALA A 34 11.94 0.07 5.99
CA ALA A 34 13.39 -0.02 5.98
C ALA A 34 13.92 0.46 7.32
N ASP A 35 14.99 -0.19 7.78
CA ASP A 35 15.79 0.30 8.91
C ASP A 35 16.16 1.78 8.68
N PRO A 36 15.94 2.69 9.64
CA PRO A 36 16.34 4.09 9.53
C PRO A 36 17.78 4.29 9.04
N ALA A 37 18.73 3.47 9.49
CA ALA A 37 20.13 3.54 9.09
C ALA A 37 20.38 3.09 7.63
N ALA A 38 19.43 2.39 7.02
CA ALA A 38 19.50 1.91 5.64
C ALA A 38 18.66 2.75 4.65
N ARG A 39 18.05 3.85 5.10
CA ARG A 39 17.25 4.75 4.24
C ARG A 39 18.12 5.53 3.25
N GLY A 40 17.49 6.04 2.19
CA GLY A 40 18.17 6.84 1.16
C GLY A 40 19.01 6.04 0.15
N ARG A 41 19.03 4.71 0.26
CA ARG A 41 19.85 3.81 -0.58
C ARG A 41 19.06 3.09 -1.68
N GLY A 42 17.80 3.44 -1.89
CA GLY A 42 16.95 2.88 -2.95
C GLY A 42 16.40 1.47 -2.73
N HIS A 43 16.62 0.86 -1.54
CA HIS A 43 16.14 -0.50 -1.24
C HIS A 43 14.62 -0.64 -1.32
N GLY A 44 13.86 0.32 -0.74
CA GLY A 44 12.40 0.31 -0.81
C GLY A 44 11.89 0.38 -2.26
N SER A 45 12.50 1.23 -3.08
CA SER A 45 12.18 1.32 -4.50
C SER A 45 12.50 0.04 -5.27
N ALA A 46 13.60 -0.66 -4.93
CA ALA A 46 13.94 -1.94 -5.53
C ALA A 46 12.92 -3.03 -5.18
N LEU A 47 12.50 -3.09 -3.91
CA LEU A 47 11.46 -4.01 -3.45
C LEU A 47 10.11 -3.73 -4.13
N LEU A 48 9.69 -2.46 -4.20
CA LEU A 48 8.47 -2.07 -4.91
C LEU A 48 8.52 -2.50 -6.38
N ARG A 49 9.60 -2.20 -7.10
CA ARG A 49 9.74 -2.62 -8.51
C ARG A 49 9.64 -4.13 -8.67
N SER A 50 10.26 -4.91 -7.79
CA SER A 50 10.18 -6.37 -7.84
C SER A 50 8.76 -6.88 -7.63
N GLY A 51 8.03 -6.36 -6.64
CA GLY A 51 6.63 -6.73 -6.40
C GLY A 51 5.71 -6.31 -7.55
N LEU A 52 5.85 -5.07 -8.03
CA LEU A 52 5.06 -4.55 -9.15
C LEU A 52 5.29 -5.33 -10.44
N ALA A 53 6.52 -5.77 -10.73
CA ALA A 53 6.79 -6.60 -11.88
C ALA A 53 6.05 -7.95 -11.84
N LYS A 54 5.86 -8.53 -10.64
CA LYS A 54 5.07 -9.77 -10.46
C LYS A 54 3.58 -9.52 -10.68
N ALA A 55 3.05 -8.40 -10.18
CA ALA A 55 1.67 -8.02 -10.41
C ALA A 55 1.39 -7.72 -11.90
N ASP A 56 2.31 -7.00 -12.55
CA ASP A 56 2.27 -6.72 -13.99
C ASP A 56 2.27 -8.03 -14.81
N ALA A 57 3.13 -8.99 -14.47
CA ALA A 57 3.17 -10.30 -15.12
C ALA A 57 1.90 -11.14 -14.89
N ALA A 58 1.23 -10.95 -13.74
CA ALA A 58 -0.05 -11.57 -13.44
C ALA A 58 -1.24 -10.85 -14.11
N GLY A 59 -1.02 -9.68 -14.70
CA GLY A 59 -2.09 -8.84 -15.26
C GLY A 59 -3.07 -8.33 -14.19
N LEU A 60 -2.61 -8.17 -12.95
CA LEU A 60 -3.45 -7.78 -11.82
C LEU A 60 -3.08 -6.38 -11.29
N PRO A 61 -4.08 -5.60 -10.85
CA PRO A 61 -3.85 -4.32 -10.19
C PRO A 61 -3.19 -4.50 -8.83
N VAL A 62 -2.59 -3.42 -8.32
CA VAL A 62 -2.01 -3.37 -6.98
C VAL A 62 -2.72 -2.32 -6.15
N HIS A 63 -3.09 -2.70 -4.93
CA HIS A 63 -3.75 -1.85 -3.94
C HIS A 63 -2.85 -1.65 -2.72
N LEU A 64 -2.95 -0.46 -2.12
CA LEU A 64 -2.34 -0.13 -0.84
C LEU A 64 -3.14 0.94 -0.12
N GLU A 65 -2.95 1.06 1.19
CA GLU A 65 -3.31 2.27 1.94
C GLU A 65 -2.04 2.95 2.46
N SER A 66 -1.99 4.28 2.35
CA SER A 66 -0.98 5.09 3.03
C SER A 66 -1.63 5.84 4.18
N SER A 67 -0.98 5.87 5.35
CA SER A 67 -1.39 6.70 6.48
C SER A 67 -0.53 7.97 6.64
N LYS A 68 0.29 8.29 5.64
CA LYS A 68 1.23 9.41 5.66
C LYS A 68 1.18 10.14 4.31
N PRO A 69 0.83 11.44 4.28
CA PRO A 69 0.74 12.21 3.03
C PRO A 69 2.08 12.32 2.31
N ASP A 70 3.19 12.39 3.05
CA ASP A 70 4.55 12.45 2.48
C ASP A 70 4.93 11.20 1.65
N ASN A 71 4.21 10.09 1.83
CA ASN A 71 4.44 8.89 1.03
C ASN A 71 3.68 8.91 -0.31
N LEU A 72 2.65 9.75 -0.49
CA LEU A 72 1.82 9.74 -1.70
C LEU A 72 2.66 10.00 -2.96
N PRO A 73 3.56 11.02 -3.01
CA PRO A 73 4.39 11.25 -4.20
C PRO A 73 5.30 10.07 -4.55
N VAL A 74 5.72 9.29 -3.55
CA VAL A 74 6.54 8.08 -3.78
C VAL A 74 5.71 7.03 -4.50
N TYR A 75 4.48 6.77 -4.05
CA TYR A 75 3.60 5.79 -4.69
C TYR A 75 3.09 6.28 -6.05
N GLU A 76 2.78 7.57 -6.19
CA GLU A 76 2.42 8.19 -7.47
C GLU A 76 3.52 8.02 -8.52
N HIS A 77 4.79 8.18 -8.13
CA HIS A 77 5.94 7.91 -9.00
C HIS A 77 5.94 6.45 -9.54
N PHE A 78 5.45 5.49 -8.75
CA PHE A 78 5.30 4.10 -9.20
C PHE A 78 4.03 3.85 -10.04
N GLY A 79 3.17 4.85 -10.20
CA GLY A 79 1.93 4.80 -10.98
C GLY A 79 0.69 4.49 -10.17
N PHE A 80 0.76 4.59 -8.84
CA PHE A 80 -0.45 4.54 -8.02
C PHE A 80 -1.21 5.85 -8.13
N VAL A 81 -2.54 5.79 -8.03
CA VAL A 81 -3.42 6.93 -7.94
C VAL A 81 -4.29 6.80 -6.70
N VAL A 82 -4.55 7.91 -6.01
CA VAL A 82 -5.52 7.93 -4.90
C VAL A 82 -6.91 7.64 -5.47
N ARG A 83 -7.63 6.70 -4.84
CA ARG A 83 -9.00 6.32 -5.18
C ARG A 83 -9.99 6.73 -4.09
N ASP A 84 -9.55 6.73 -2.85
CA ASP A 84 -10.36 7.11 -1.70
C ASP A 84 -9.50 7.70 -0.58
N GLU A 85 -10.12 8.51 0.27
CA GLU A 85 -9.54 9.13 1.46
C GLU A 85 -10.54 9.01 2.61
N PHE A 86 -10.14 8.39 3.71
CA PHE A 86 -11.04 8.12 4.84
C PHE A 86 -10.31 8.14 6.18
N SER A 87 -11.06 8.47 7.24
CA SER A 87 -10.52 8.49 8.61
C SER A 87 -10.75 7.16 9.30
N LEU A 88 -9.71 6.62 9.94
CA LEU A 88 -9.88 5.42 10.77
C LEU A 88 -10.66 5.73 12.07
N PRO A 89 -11.39 4.74 12.61
CA PRO A 89 -12.10 4.88 13.89
C PRO A 89 -11.18 5.28 15.06
N GLY A 90 -11.79 5.81 16.12
CA GLY A 90 -11.08 6.09 17.38
C GLY A 90 -10.08 7.25 17.31
N GLY A 91 -10.25 8.17 16.36
CA GLY A 91 -9.30 9.27 16.13
C GLY A 91 -8.00 8.81 15.46
N GLY A 92 -8.06 7.70 14.70
CA GLY A 92 -6.95 7.20 13.92
C GLY A 92 -6.55 8.14 12.78
N PRO A 93 -5.44 7.84 12.08
CA PRO A 93 -4.99 8.66 10.96
C PRO A 93 -5.98 8.60 9.79
N VAL A 94 -5.87 9.60 8.92
CA VAL A 94 -6.43 9.51 7.56
C VAL A 94 -5.63 8.47 6.77
N LEU A 95 -6.35 7.62 6.04
CA LEU A 95 -5.80 6.70 5.05
C LEU A 95 -6.16 7.16 3.64
N TRP A 96 -5.18 7.06 2.75
CA TRP A 96 -5.37 7.19 1.31
C TRP A 96 -5.29 5.79 0.69
N ALA A 97 -6.42 5.29 0.22
CA ALA A 97 -6.48 4.08 -0.60
C ALA A 97 -5.95 4.42 -1.99
N MET A 98 -4.90 3.73 -2.41
CA MET A 98 -4.25 3.97 -3.69
C MET A 98 -4.20 2.70 -4.54
N ARG A 99 -4.41 2.88 -5.84
CA ARG A 99 -4.43 1.79 -6.81
C ARG A 99 -3.49 2.05 -7.97
N ARG A 100 -2.81 1.00 -8.42
CA ARG A 100 -2.04 0.99 -9.66
C ARG A 100 -2.56 -0.11 -10.59
N GLU A 101 -2.92 0.25 -11.81
CA GLU A 101 -3.26 -0.73 -12.86
C GLU A 101 -2.01 -1.49 -13.35
N PRO A 102 -2.15 -2.76 -13.80
CA PRO A 102 -1.03 -3.50 -14.34
C PRO A 102 -0.53 -2.83 -15.62
N ARG A 103 0.79 -2.79 -15.79
CA ARG A 103 1.41 -2.32 -17.04
C ARG A 103 1.63 -3.52 -17.95
N ALA A 104 1.16 -3.41 -19.19
CA ALA A 104 1.48 -4.40 -20.21
C ALA A 104 3.01 -4.56 -20.30
N PRO A 105 3.53 -5.78 -20.46
CA PRO A 105 4.94 -5.96 -20.79
C PRO A 105 5.22 -5.15 -22.05
N LYS A 106 6.26 -4.31 -22.01
CA LYS A 106 6.71 -3.63 -23.23
C LYS A 106 7.00 -4.72 -24.26
N SER A 107 6.27 -4.72 -25.37
CA SER A 107 6.60 -5.51 -26.54
C SER A 107 8.06 -5.20 -26.91
N ALA A 108 8.88 -6.25 -26.98
CA ALA A 108 10.23 -6.18 -27.49
C ALA A 108 10.22 -5.93 -29.00
#